data_AF-A0A4Q6C107-F1
#
_entry.id   AF-A0A4Q6C107-F1
#
_cell.length_a   1.000
_cell.length_b   1.000
_cell.length_c   1.000
_cell.angle_alpha   90.00
_cell.angle_beta   90.00
_cell.angle_gamma   90.00
#
_symmetry.space_group_name_H-M   'P 1'
#
loop_
_entity.id
_entity.type
_entity.pdbx_description
1 polymer ?
#
loop_
_entity_poly.entity_id
_entity_poly.type
_entity_poly.pdbx_seq_one_letter_code
_entity_poly.pdbx_strand_id
1 'polypeptide(L)'
;MRLLLATLMMICTTAQAALVVPGSDAARARLDPVAEAYVHLSLEIGEREAGYVDAYYGPDAWAEQAKRAPRPLAELRQAAEALLEQLRRVDETGLQPLELRRKRLLSAQLVSARTRMAMIAGESLDFESEAEGLYALRPQLKPLASYDPVIDRLDAALPGEGPLWQRVDRLTAAT
;
A
#
# COMPACT_ATOMS: atom_id res chain seq x y z
N MET A 1 18.84 -36.09 -31.83
CA MET A 1 19.44 -34.79 -32.23
C MET A 1 19.10 -33.82 -31.09
N ARG A 2 19.88 -33.77 -29.99
CA ARG A 2 20.98 -32.80 -29.73
C ARG A 2 20.51 -31.37 -30.09
N LEU A 3 20.38 -30.38 -29.21
CA LEU A 3 21.27 -29.83 -28.17
C LEU A 3 20.41 -29.20 -27.04
N LEU A 4 20.58 -29.40 -25.74
CA LEU A 4 21.60 -28.86 -24.81
C LEU A 4 21.95 -27.37 -25.03
N LEU A 5 21.30 -26.46 -24.29
CA LEU A 5 21.85 -25.14 -23.96
C LEU A 5 21.81 -24.96 -22.44
N ALA A 6 22.98 -24.99 -21.84
CA ALA A 6 23.26 -24.73 -20.44
C ALA A 6 23.87 -23.32 -20.28
N THR A 7 23.93 -22.85 -19.03
CA THR A 7 24.61 -21.64 -18.49
C THR A 7 23.85 -20.32 -18.67
N LEU A 8 23.69 -19.44 -17.68
CA LEU A 8 24.60 -19.10 -16.58
C LEU A 8 23.80 -18.58 -15.36
N MET A 9 23.90 -19.26 -14.22
CA MET A 9 23.31 -18.88 -12.94
C MET A 9 24.27 -17.90 -12.24
N MET A 10 23.95 -16.60 -12.25
CA MET A 10 24.73 -15.56 -11.58
C MET A 10 24.34 -15.53 -10.09
N ILE A 11 25.06 -16.29 -9.27
CA ILE A 11 24.93 -16.25 -7.82
C ILE A 11 25.65 -14.99 -7.34
N CYS A 12 24.88 -13.92 -7.12
CA CYS A 12 25.38 -12.70 -6.47
C CYS A 12 25.30 -12.91 -4.95
N THR A 13 26.32 -13.53 -4.37
CA THR A 13 26.45 -13.66 -2.91
C THR A 13 26.92 -12.33 -2.33
N THR A 14 25.98 -11.40 -2.11
CA THR A 14 26.27 -10.24 -1.26
C THR A 14 26.27 -10.70 0.19
N ALA A 15 27.46 -10.80 0.79
CA ALA A 15 27.61 -10.95 2.22
C ALA A 15 26.98 -9.73 2.91
N GLN A 16 25.77 -9.89 3.44
CA GLN A 16 25.07 -8.86 4.21
C GLN A 16 25.76 -8.76 5.58
N ALA A 17 26.73 -7.86 5.71
CA ALA A 17 27.16 -7.40 7.02
C ALA A 17 26.00 -6.65 7.66
N ALA A 18 25.30 -7.29 8.60
CA ALA A 18 24.23 -6.66 9.36
C ALA A 18 24.83 -5.55 10.23
N LEU A 19 24.63 -4.30 9.83
CA LEU A 19 24.78 -3.15 10.71
C LEU A 19 23.72 -3.29 11.81
N VAL A 20 24.11 -3.79 12.97
CA VAL A 20 23.24 -3.82 14.15
C VAL A 20 23.09 -2.38 14.64
N VAL A 21 21.96 -1.77 14.31
CA VAL A 21 21.57 -0.45 14.84
C VAL A 21 21.07 -0.67 16.28
N PRO A 22 21.78 -0.17 17.31
CA PRO A 22 21.34 -0.30 18.70
C PRO A 22 20.06 0.54 18.88
N GLY A 23 19.00 -0.09 19.41
CA GLY A 23 17.64 0.48 19.49
C GLY A 23 16.60 -0.35 18.75
N SER A 24 17.04 -1.12 17.74
CA SER A 24 16.16 -1.91 16.88
C SER A 24 15.44 -3.06 17.60
N ASP A 25 16.06 -3.77 18.54
CA ASP A 25 15.44 -4.96 19.14
C ASP A 25 14.23 -4.64 20.03
N ALA A 26 14.32 -3.61 20.87
CA ALA A 26 13.21 -3.21 21.73
C ALA A 26 12.05 -2.60 20.92
N ALA A 27 12.36 -1.86 19.85
CA ALA A 27 11.34 -1.35 18.95
C ALA A 27 10.69 -2.45 18.11
N ARG A 28 11.48 -3.41 17.61
CA ARG A 28 10.99 -4.61 16.93
C ARG A 28 10.08 -5.42 17.84
N ALA A 29 10.48 -5.69 19.07
CA ALA A 29 9.63 -6.39 20.04
C ALA A 29 8.28 -5.70 20.28
N ARG A 30 8.22 -4.37 20.17
CA ARG A 30 6.99 -3.57 20.35
C ARG A 30 6.13 -3.47 19.09
N LEU A 31 6.72 -3.41 17.90
CA LEU A 31 6.01 -3.16 16.63
C LEU A 31 5.80 -4.42 15.78
N ASP A 32 6.71 -5.39 15.83
CA ASP A 32 6.67 -6.60 14.99
C ASP A 32 5.39 -7.43 15.23
N PRO A 33 4.84 -7.59 16.45
CA PRO A 33 3.59 -8.33 16.64
C PRO A 33 2.40 -7.73 15.88
N VAL A 34 2.25 -6.40 15.90
CA VAL A 34 1.17 -5.72 15.16
C VAL A 34 1.44 -5.78 13.65
N ALA A 35 2.70 -5.66 13.24
CA ALA A 35 3.08 -5.72 11.83
C ALA A 35 2.83 -7.12 11.23
N GLU A 36 3.16 -8.18 11.95
CA GLU A 36 2.88 -9.56 11.55
C GLU A 36 1.37 -9.81 11.45
N ALA A 37 0.61 -9.41 12.47
CA ALA A 37 -0.84 -9.54 12.46
C ALA A 37 -1.49 -8.75 11.31
N TYR A 38 -0.95 -7.59 10.94
CA TYR A 38 -1.37 -6.83 9.76
C TYR A 38 -1.12 -7.61 8.44
N VAL A 39 0.00 -8.32 8.31
CA VAL A 39 0.27 -9.15 7.12
C VAL A 39 -0.73 -10.30 7.03
N HIS A 40 -0.97 -11.02 8.13
CA HIS A 40 -1.98 -12.07 8.16
C HIS A 40 -3.38 -11.56 7.81
N LEU A 41 -3.76 -10.42 8.40
CA LEU A 41 -5.03 -9.75 8.09
C LEU A 41 -5.11 -9.41 6.59
N SER A 42 -4.06 -8.84 6.02
CA SER A 42 -4.03 -8.43 4.61
C SER A 42 -4.18 -9.60 3.64
N LEU A 43 -3.51 -10.72 3.94
CA LEU A 43 -3.65 -11.96 3.16
C LEU A 43 -5.09 -12.48 3.21
N GLU A 44 -5.73 -12.44 4.37
CA GLU A 44 -7.10 -12.90 4.55
C GLU A 44 -8.14 -11.96 3.89
N ILE A 45 -7.87 -10.66 3.84
CA ILE A 45 -8.66 -9.71 3.03
C ILE A 45 -8.50 -10.03 1.53
N GLY A 46 -7.33 -10.51 1.09
CA GLY A 46 -7.12 -11.03 -0.27
C GLY A 46 -8.10 -12.12 -0.68
N GLU A 47 -8.57 -12.93 0.27
CA GLU A 47 -9.60 -13.96 0.05
C GLU A 47 -11.04 -13.40 0.06
N ARG A 48 -11.19 -12.08 0.18
CA ARG A 48 -12.47 -11.34 0.07
C ARG A 48 -12.54 -10.48 -1.18
N GLU A 49 -11.40 -10.08 -1.72
CA GLU A 49 -11.29 -9.26 -2.91
C GLU A 49 -10.08 -9.67 -3.74
N ALA A 50 -10.34 -10.19 -4.94
CA ALA A 50 -9.30 -10.52 -5.89
C ALA A 50 -8.47 -9.28 -6.25
N GLY A 51 -7.14 -9.41 -6.17
CA GLY A 51 -6.21 -8.32 -6.46
C GLY A 51 -5.90 -7.40 -5.28
N TYR A 52 -6.46 -7.63 -4.09
CA TYR A 52 -6.11 -6.84 -2.90
C TYR A 52 -4.62 -7.02 -2.50
N VAL A 53 -4.07 -8.22 -2.67
CA VAL A 53 -2.62 -8.49 -2.59
C VAL A 53 -2.13 -8.91 -3.97
N ASP A 54 -1.32 -8.05 -4.61
CA ASP A 54 -0.75 -8.32 -5.93
C ASP A 54 0.37 -9.38 -5.88
N ALA A 55 1.25 -9.27 -4.88
CA ALA A 55 2.33 -10.23 -4.66
C ALA A 55 2.66 -10.39 -3.17
N TYR A 56 2.92 -11.63 -2.76
CA TYR A 56 3.36 -11.98 -1.42
C TYR A 56 4.63 -12.83 -1.48
N TYR A 57 5.67 -12.38 -0.76
CA TYR A 57 6.99 -13.01 -0.74
C TYR A 57 7.41 -13.48 0.68
N GLY A 58 6.46 -13.55 1.61
CA GLY A 58 6.70 -14.07 2.95
C GLY A 58 6.52 -15.61 3.00
N PRO A 59 6.47 -16.19 4.20
CA PRO A 59 6.30 -17.64 4.36
C PRO A 59 5.03 -18.17 3.68
N ASP A 60 5.16 -19.16 2.80
CA ASP A 60 4.03 -19.80 2.10
C ASP A 60 2.92 -20.24 3.07
N ALA A 61 3.31 -20.71 4.25
CA ALA A 61 2.39 -21.14 5.30
C ALA A 61 1.36 -20.07 5.71
N TRP A 62 1.71 -18.78 5.64
CA TRP A 62 0.81 -17.68 5.98
C TRP A 62 -0.26 -17.46 4.90
N ALA A 63 0.13 -17.50 3.63
CA ALA A 63 -0.80 -17.42 2.51
C ALA A 63 -1.74 -18.63 2.49
N GLU A 64 -1.20 -19.83 2.73
CA GLU A 64 -2.02 -21.05 2.83
C GLU A 64 -2.96 -21.01 4.04
N GLN A 65 -2.57 -20.39 5.16
CA GLN A 65 -3.45 -20.21 6.31
C GLN A 65 -4.63 -19.29 5.99
N ALA A 66 -4.41 -18.18 5.27
CA ALA A 66 -5.46 -17.25 4.88
C ALA A 66 -6.56 -17.93 4.04
N LYS A 67 -6.18 -18.86 3.16
CA LYS A 67 -7.09 -19.61 2.28
C LYS A 67 -7.95 -20.65 2.99
N ARG A 68 -7.49 -21.24 4.10
CA ARG A 68 -8.15 -22.42 4.72
C ARG A 68 -9.57 -22.17 5.18
N ALA A 69 -9.81 -21.04 5.85
CA ALA A 69 -11.10 -20.66 6.39
C ALA A 69 -11.10 -19.15 6.66
N PRO A 70 -11.13 -18.31 5.60
CA PRO A 70 -11.07 -16.87 5.78
C PRO A 70 -12.27 -16.40 6.62
N ARG A 71 -12.03 -15.49 7.56
CA ARG A 71 -13.05 -14.87 8.42
C ARG A 71 -14.00 -13.96 7.63
N PRO A 72 -15.27 -13.80 8.05
CA PRO A 72 -16.18 -12.83 7.43
C PRO A 72 -15.65 -11.40 7.60
N LEU A 73 -16.01 -10.49 6.68
CA LEU A 73 -15.54 -9.09 6.68
C LEU A 73 -15.78 -8.37 8.02
N ALA A 74 -16.88 -8.66 8.70
CA ALA A 74 -17.18 -8.07 10.01
C ALA A 74 -16.10 -8.40 11.06
N GLU A 75 -15.63 -9.65 11.10
CA GLU A 75 -14.57 -10.09 12.02
C GLU A 75 -13.21 -9.51 11.61
N LEU A 76 -12.93 -9.43 10.31
CA LEU A 76 -11.70 -8.80 9.80
C LEU A 76 -11.64 -7.31 10.16
N ARG A 77 -12.76 -6.59 10.08
CA ARG A 77 -12.88 -5.20 10.51
C ARG A 77 -12.63 -5.04 12.01
N GLN A 78 -13.21 -5.91 12.84
CA GLN A 78 -12.95 -5.92 14.28
C GLN A 78 -11.47 -6.19 14.59
N ALA A 79 -10.82 -7.10 13.85
CA ALA A 79 -9.40 -7.36 13.99
C ALA A 79 -8.55 -6.14 13.63
N ALA A 80 -8.88 -5.42 12.54
CA ALA A 80 -8.19 -4.19 12.17
C ALA A 80 -8.30 -3.11 13.26
N GLU A 81 -9.48 -2.92 13.84
CA GLU A 81 -9.68 -1.98 14.95
C GLU A 81 -8.89 -2.37 16.20
N ALA A 82 -8.88 -3.65 16.54
CA ALA A 82 -8.08 -4.15 17.66
C ALA A 82 -6.58 -3.88 17.44
N LEU A 83 -6.07 -4.08 16.22
CA LEU A 83 -4.67 -3.78 15.87
C LEU A 83 -4.35 -2.29 15.92
N LEU A 84 -5.26 -1.42 15.46
CA LEU A 84 -5.11 0.04 15.60
C LEU A 84 -5.00 0.44 17.07
N GLU A 85 -5.86 -0.14 17.92
CA GLU A 85 -5.92 0.17 19.34
C GLU A 85 -4.70 -0.41 20.10
N GLN A 86 -4.17 -1.56 19.67
CA GLN A 86 -2.88 -2.08 20.14
C GLN A 86 -1.74 -1.13 19.74
N LEU A 87 -1.70 -0.72 18.47
CA LEU A 87 -0.67 0.17 17.95
C LEU A 87 -0.68 1.53 18.65
N ARG A 88 -1.85 2.07 18.98
CA ARG A 88 -2.01 3.32 19.73
C ARG A 88 -1.37 3.25 21.12
N ARG A 89 -1.38 2.07 21.74
CA ARG A 89 -0.81 1.83 23.09
C ARG A 89 0.70 1.55 23.10
N VAL A 90 1.33 1.40 21.94
CA VAL A 90 2.79 1.20 21.88
C VAL A 90 3.50 2.41 22.47
N ASP A 91 4.27 2.19 23.54
CA ASP A 91 5.12 3.20 24.14
C ASP A 91 6.20 3.65 23.13
N GLU A 92 6.21 4.95 22.86
CA GLU A 92 7.13 5.58 21.92
C GLU A 92 8.47 5.97 22.57
N THR A 93 8.61 5.80 23.89
CA THR A 93 9.84 6.12 24.62
C THR A 93 11.02 5.34 24.04
N GLY A 94 12.06 6.09 23.68
CA GLY A 94 13.29 5.54 23.10
C GLY A 94 13.16 5.03 21.65
N LEU A 95 12.01 5.23 20.98
CA LEU A 95 11.89 4.93 19.56
C LEU A 95 12.68 5.94 18.72
N GLN A 96 13.43 5.42 17.77
CA GLN A 96 14.16 6.18 16.77
C GLN A 96 13.22 6.76 15.71
N PRO A 97 13.64 7.80 14.96
CA PRO A 97 12.80 8.43 13.94
C PRO A 97 12.23 7.46 12.90
N LEU A 98 12.98 6.43 12.51
CA LEU A 98 12.50 5.40 11.57
C LEU A 98 11.39 4.54 12.17
N GLU A 99 11.46 4.21 13.46
CA GLU A 99 10.48 3.38 14.16
C GLU A 99 9.18 4.14 14.39
N LEU A 100 9.26 5.44 14.69
CA LEU A 100 8.11 6.34 14.72
C LEU A 100 7.43 6.42 13.35
N ARG A 101 8.20 6.51 12.26
CA ARG A 101 7.65 6.46 10.89
C ARG A 101 7.00 5.10 10.59
N ARG A 102 7.62 3.99 11.00
CA ARG A 102 7.06 2.64 10.84
C ARG A 102 5.72 2.50 11.57
N LYS A 103 5.61 3.00 12.81
CA LYS A 103 4.35 3.04 13.57
C LYS A 103 3.27 3.83 12.84
N ARG A 104 3.60 5.03 12.32
CA ARG A 104 2.63 5.85 11.55
C ARG A 104 2.19 5.16 10.27
N LEU A 105 3.12 4.57 9.53
CA LEU A 105 2.82 3.82 8.30
C LEU A 105 1.90 2.63 8.59
N LEU A 106 2.21 1.84 9.61
CA LEU A 106 1.38 0.69 10.00
C LEU A 106 -0.04 1.12 10.41
N SER A 107 -0.17 2.27 11.08
CA SER A 107 -1.49 2.84 11.40
C SER A 107 -2.25 3.22 10.13
N ALA A 108 -1.59 3.88 9.17
CA ALA A 108 -2.22 4.25 7.89
C ALA A 108 -2.63 3.01 7.07
N GLN A 109 -1.79 1.98 7.06
CA GLN A 109 -2.08 0.70 6.39
C GLN A 109 -3.30 -0.01 7.00
N LEU A 110 -3.43 -0.03 8.33
CA LEU A 110 -4.60 -0.59 9.00
C LEU A 110 -5.88 0.23 8.75
N VAL A 111 -5.78 1.56 8.69
CA VAL A 111 -6.90 2.43 8.29
C VAL A 111 -7.31 2.16 6.85
N SER A 112 -6.35 1.98 5.94
CA SER A 112 -6.60 1.63 4.54
C SER A 112 -7.30 0.27 4.41
N ALA A 113 -6.81 -0.75 5.11
CA ALA A 113 -7.44 -2.06 5.16
C ALA A 113 -8.89 -1.99 5.69
N ARG A 114 -9.12 -1.26 6.78
CA ARG A 114 -10.47 -1.03 7.32
C ARG A 114 -11.38 -0.33 6.32
N THR A 115 -10.90 0.73 5.69
CA THR A 115 -11.63 1.50 4.68
C THR A 115 -12.00 0.62 3.50
N ARG A 116 -11.05 -0.17 2.99
CA ARG A 116 -11.33 -1.07 1.88
C ARG A 116 -12.35 -2.15 2.24
N MET A 117 -12.25 -2.74 3.43
CA MET A 117 -13.24 -3.70 3.91
C MET A 117 -14.66 -3.10 4.05
N ALA A 118 -14.77 -1.81 4.38
CA ALA A 118 -16.05 -1.10 4.37
C ALA A 118 -16.63 -0.98 2.95
N MET A 119 -15.78 -0.63 1.98
CA MET A 119 -16.17 -0.56 0.57
C MET A 119 -16.56 -1.94 0.00
N ILE A 120 -15.82 -3.01 0.33
CA ILE A 120 -16.17 -4.38 -0.06
C ILE A 120 -17.55 -4.77 0.52
N ALA A 121 -17.89 -4.27 1.72
CA ALA A 121 -19.20 -4.48 2.34
C ALA A 121 -20.33 -3.61 1.73
N GLY A 122 -20.04 -2.79 0.72
CA GLY A 122 -21.01 -1.97 0.00
C GLY A 122 -21.14 -0.53 0.51
N GLU A 123 -20.31 -0.10 1.46
CA GLU A 123 -20.30 1.30 1.90
C GLU A 123 -19.73 2.20 0.79
N SER A 124 -20.43 3.29 0.48
CA SER A 124 -19.98 4.32 -0.46
C SER A 124 -19.47 5.54 0.31
N LEU A 125 -18.25 5.97 0.01
CA LEU A 125 -17.61 7.14 0.61
C LEU A 125 -17.60 8.29 -0.39
N ASP A 126 -17.60 9.53 0.10
CA ASP A 126 -17.21 10.66 -0.76
C ASP A 126 -15.72 10.58 -1.12
N PHE A 127 -15.33 11.25 -2.21
CA PHE A 127 -13.98 11.14 -2.76
C PHE A 127 -12.90 11.54 -1.74
N GLU A 128 -13.14 12.60 -0.96
CA GLU A 128 -12.21 13.07 0.06
C GLU A 128 -12.02 12.04 1.18
N SER A 129 -13.09 11.40 1.64
CA SER A 129 -13.04 10.39 2.71
C SER A 129 -12.49 9.07 2.21
N GLU A 130 -12.76 8.68 0.96
CA GLU A 130 -12.12 7.53 0.33
C GLU A 130 -10.61 7.76 0.19
N ALA A 131 -10.20 8.92 -0.32
CA ALA A 131 -8.80 9.27 -0.49
C ALA A 131 -8.05 9.33 0.85
N GLU A 132 -8.68 9.89 1.88
CA GLU A 132 -8.12 9.93 3.23
C GLU A 132 -8.01 8.52 3.82
N GLY A 133 -9.05 7.71 3.70
CA GLY A 133 -9.08 6.36 4.24
C GLY A 133 -8.09 5.41 3.57
N LEU A 134 -8.00 5.43 2.23
CA LEU A 134 -7.14 4.52 1.46
C LEU A 134 -5.69 4.98 1.36
N TYR A 135 -5.45 6.30 1.28
CA TYR A 135 -4.14 6.87 0.95
C TYR A 135 -3.59 7.85 1.99
N ALA A 136 -4.27 8.03 3.12
CA ALA A 136 -3.90 9.01 4.15
C ALA A 136 -3.71 10.43 3.59
N LEU A 137 -4.48 10.78 2.55
CA LEU A 137 -4.43 12.06 1.86
C LEU A 137 -5.85 12.60 1.71
N ARG A 138 -6.14 13.76 2.31
CA ARG A 138 -7.42 14.45 2.10
C ARG A 138 -7.24 15.57 1.06
N PRO A 139 -7.68 15.37 -0.20
CA PRO A 139 -7.53 16.36 -1.25
C PRO A 139 -8.42 17.58 -1.00
N GLN A 140 -7.95 18.75 -1.44
CA GLN A 140 -8.78 19.96 -1.52
C GLN A 140 -9.32 20.06 -2.94
N LEU A 141 -10.60 19.74 -3.12
CA LEU A 141 -11.25 19.83 -4.42
C LEU A 141 -11.58 21.28 -4.76
N LYS A 142 -11.32 21.65 -6.02
CA LYS A 142 -11.78 22.91 -6.59
C LYS A 142 -12.89 22.62 -7.61
N PRO A 143 -13.78 23.58 -7.87
CA PRO A 143 -14.71 23.47 -9.00
C PRO A 143 -13.95 23.20 -10.30
N LEU A 144 -14.49 22.35 -11.17
CA LEU A 144 -13.82 21.99 -12.43
C LEU A 144 -13.48 23.23 -13.27
N ALA A 145 -14.36 24.24 -13.28
CA ALA A 145 -14.15 25.50 -13.98
C ALA A 145 -12.91 26.29 -13.51
N SER A 146 -12.37 26.00 -12.31
CA SER A 146 -11.13 26.63 -11.85
C SER A 146 -9.90 26.20 -12.65
N TYR A 147 -9.99 25.09 -13.38
CA TYR A 147 -8.91 24.56 -14.22
C TYR A 147 -8.98 25.09 -15.66
N ASP A 148 -10.12 25.65 -16.11
CA ASP A 148 -10.31 26.14 -17.50
C ASP A 148 -9.22 27.10 -17.96
N PRO A 149 -8.78 28.12 -17.18
CA PRO A 149 -7.72 29.04 -17.64
C PRO A 149 -6.37 28.35 -17.88
N VAL A 150 -6.09 27.28 -17.13
CA VAL A 150 -4.86 26.49 -17.30
C VAL A 150 -4.98 25.59 -18.53
N ILE A 151 -6.15 24.99 -18.73
CA ILE A 151 -6.46 24.16 -19.89
C ILE A 151 -6.36 24.99 -21.18
N ASP A 152 -6.94 26.20 -21.22
CA ASP A 152 -6.88 27.10 -22.37
C ASP A 152 -5.45 27.51 -22.71
N ARG A 153 -4.63 27.78 -21.68
CA ARG A 153 -3.21 28.11 -21.86
C ARG A 153 -2.43 26.93 -22.43
N LEU A 154 -2.72 25.70 -21.99
CA LEU A 154 -2.12 24.49 -22.57
C LEU A 154 -2.59 24.29 -24.01
N ASP A 155 -3.88 24.50 -24.29
CA ASP A 155 -4.46 24.38 -25.62
C ASP A 155 -3.76 25.32 -26.62
N ALA A 156 -3.58 26.59 -26.26
CA ALA A 156 -2.89 27.56 -27.09
C ALA A 156 -1.38 27.28 -27.28
N ALA A 157 -0.73 26.63 -26.31
CA ALA A 157 0.70 26.38 -26.32
C ALA A 157 1.12 25.11 -27.07
N LEU A 158 0.27 24.08 -27.09
CA LEU A 158 0.57 22.79 -27.72
C LEU A 158 0.21 22.80 -29.21
N PRO A 159 1.21 22.64 -30.11
CA PRO A 159 0.97 22.68 -31.54
C PRO A 159 0.21 21.45 -32.05
N GLY A 160 -0.41 21.59 -33.22
CA GLY A 160 -1.15 20.53 -33.91
C GLY A 160 -2.66 20.65 -33.74
N GLU A 161 -3.38 19.77 -34.43
CA GLU A 161 -4.84 19.77 -34.47
C GLU A 161 -5.44 18.64 -33.59
N GLY A 162 -6.74 18.74 -33.33
CA GLY A 162 -7.51 17.78 -32.53
C GLY A 162 -7.49 18.09 -31.02
N PRO A 163 -8.16 17.26 -30.21
CA PRO A 163 -8.30 17.47 -28.77
C PRO A 163 -6.96 17.60 -28.04
N LEU A 164 -6.90 18.49 -27.03
CA LEU A 164 -5.68 18.77 -26.26
C LEU A 164 -4.98 17.51 -25.74
N TRP A 165 -5.71 16.55 -25.18
CA TRP A 165 -5.12 15.31 -24.63
C TRP A 165 -4.35 14.50 -25.69
N GLN A 166 -4.82 14.46 -26.94
CA GLN A 166 -4.11 13.80 -28.04
C GLN A 166 -2.84 14.56 -28.44
N ARG A 167 -2.86 15.89 -28.36
CA ARG A 167 -1.67 16.71 -28.64
C ARG A 167 -0.60 16.49 -27.57
N VAL A 168 -1.01 16.36 -26.30
CA VAL A 168 -0.13 16.00 -25.17
C VAL A 168 0.49 14.61 -25.37
N ASP A 169 -0.31 13.60 -25.69
CA ASP A 169 0.19 12.22 -25.91
C ASP A 169 1.21 12.14 -27.04
N ARG A 170 1.00 12.90 -28.14
CA ARG A 170 1.97 12.95 -29.23
C ARG A 170 3.29 13.60 -28.84
N LEU A 171 3.26 14.62 -27.98
CA LEU A 171 4.47 15.26 -27.48
C LEU A 171 5.30 14.30 -26.61
N THR A 172 4.65 13.56 -25.72
CA THR A 172 5.34 12.61 -24.83
C THR A 172 5.84 11.38 -25.57
N ALA A 173 5.15 10.92 -26.62
CA ALA A 173 5.61 9.81 -27.47
C ALA A 173 6.79 10.18 -28.39
N ALA A 174 7.04 11.48 -28.62
CA ALA A 174 8.16 11.95 -29.43
C ALA A 174 9.47 12.18 -28.64
N THR A 175 9.45 11.95 -27.32
CA THR A 175 10.61 12.06 -26.40
C THR A 175 11.07 10.68 -25.95
#